data_AF-A0A7V0QHQ2-F1
#
_entry.id   AF-A0A7V0QHQ2-F1
#
_cell.length_a   1.000
_cell.length_b   1.000
_cell.length_c   1.000
_cell.angle_alpha   90.00
_cell.angle_beta   90.00
_cell.angle_gamma   90.00
#
_symmetry.space_group_name_H-M   'P 1'
#
loop_
_entity.id
_entity.type
_entity.pdbx_description
1 polymer ?
#
loop_
_entity_poly.entity_id
_entity_poly.type
_entity_poly.pdbx_seq_one_letter_code
_entity_poly.pdbx_strand_id
1 'polypeptide(L)' 'MEKKLVTPGISYLVLGGAKSGKSCHAQKLAELLPPPRLFIATAQALDNEMKKKIEIHKKQRGEGWQTIEEPLEIS' A
#
# COMPACT_ATOMS: atom_id res chain seq x y z
N MET A 1 28.87 -8.84 -1.76
CA MET A 1 27.48 -8.40 -1.59
C MET A 1 27.45 -7.42 -0.43
N GLU A 2 27.36 -6.12 -0.71
CA GLU A 2 27.30 -5.09 0.32
C GLU A 2 25.95 -5.18 1.05
N LYS A 3 25.99 -5.42 2.37
CA LYS A 3 24.83 -5.27 3.22
C LYS A 3 24.53 -3.78 3.32
N LYS A 4 23.51 -3.28 2.61
CA LYS A 4 22.95 -1.96 2.87
C LYS A 4 22.49 -1.94 4.34
N LEU A 5 23.13 -1.10 5.15
CA LEU A 5 22.67 -0.79 6.49
C LEU A 5 21.27 -0.20 6.38
N VAL A 6 20.27 -0.92 6.88
CA VAL A 6 18.90 -0.42 6.98
C VAL A 6 18.87 0.47 8.21
N THR A 7 18.73 1.78 8.00
CA THR A 7 18.47 2.72 9.09
C THR A 7 17.14 2.34 9.75
N PRO A 8 17.03 2.26 11.08
CA PRO A 8 15.76 1.96 11.74
C PRO A 8 14.72 3.01 11.37
N GLY A 9 13.72 2.60 10.59
CA GLY A 9 12.57 3.43 10.24
C GLY A 9 11.46 3.32 11.27
N ILE A 10 10.55 4.29 11.27
CA ILE A 10 9.30 4.21 12.05
C ILE A 10 8.36 3.23 11.35
N SER A 11 7.81 2.26 12.09
CA SER A 11 6.85 1.29 11.59
C SER A 11 5.48 1.50 12.23
N TYR A 12 4.43 1.50 11.43
CA TYR A 12 3.04 1.63 11.89
C TYR A 12 2.27 0.34 11.60
N LEU A 13 1.59 -0.21 12.60
CA LEU A 13 0.65 -1.31 12.44
C LEU A 13 -0.79 -0.78 12.57
N VAL A 14 -1.55 -0.84 11.49
CA VAL A 14 -2.95 -0.37 11.45
C VAL A 14 -3.89 -1.57 11.43
N LEU A 15 -4.69 -1.72 12.48
CA LEU A 15 -5.66 -2.82 12.64
C LEU A 15 -7.10 -2.32 12.52
N GLY A 16 -8.03 -3.23 12.24
CA GLY A 16 -9.46 -2.93 12.19
C GLY A 16 -10.28 -3.92 11.36
N GLY A 17 -11.60 -3.91 11.60
CA GLY A 17 -12.56 -4.78 10.93
C GLY A 17 -12.66 -4.58 9.41
N ALA A 18 -13.45 -5.42 8.74
CA ALA A 18 -13.75 -5.25 7.33
C ALA A 18 -14.46 -3.89 7.09
N LYS A 19 -14.07 -3.17 6.03
CA LYS A 19 -14.62 -1.86 5.66
C LYS A 19 -14.50 -0.75 6.73
N SER A 20 -13.63 -0.90 7.75
CA SER A 20 -13.42 0.10 8.80
C SER A 20 -12.60 1.33 8.38
N GLY A 21 -12.14 1.41 7.13
CA GLY A 21 -11.32 2.51 6.62
C GLY A 21 -9.81 2.41 6.92
N LYS A 22 -9.32 1.28 7.46
CA LYS A 22 -7.89 1.05 7.79
C LYS A 22 -6.91 1.42 6.67
N SER A 23 -7.20 1.03 5.42
CA SER A 23 -6.34 1.33 4.27
C SER A 23 -6.26 2.83 3.97
N CYS A 24 -7.38 3.55 4.11
CA CYS A 24 -7.41 5.01 3.93
C CYS A 24 -6.61 5.72 5.02
N HIS A 25 -6.71 5.27 6.28
CA HIS A 25 -5.90 5.83 7.38
C HIS A 25 -4.40 5.58 7.16
N ALA A 26 -4.00 4.37 6.79
CA ALA A 26 -2.62 4.04 6.49
C ALA A 26 -2.05 4.87 5.33
N GLN A 27 -2.84 5.10 4.27
CA GLN A 27 -2.44 5.94 3.15
C GLN A 27 -2.19 7.40 3.59
N LYS A 28 -3.10 7.97 4.38
CA LYS A 28 -2.94 9.35 4.91
C LYS A 28 -1.69 9.50 5.75
N LEU A 29 -1.35 8.49 6.57
CA LEU A 29 -0.11 8.49 7.35
C LEU A 29 1.12 8.49 6.45
N ALA A 30 1.12 7.69 5.38
CA ALA A 30 2.20 7.67 4.40
C ALA A 30 2.31 8.99 3.61
N GLU A 31 1.19 9.67 3.35
CA GLU A 31 1.14 10.96 2.66
C GLU A 31 1.74 12.12 3.45
N LEU A 32 1.89 11.99 4.78
CA LEU A 32 2.65 12.93 5.60
C LEU A 32 4.16 12.93 5.29
N LEU A 33 4.66 11.89 4.61
CA LEU A 33 6.05 11.78 4.19
C LEU A 33 6.19 12.19 2.71
N PRO A 34 7.33 12.75 2.30
CA PRO A 34 7.56 13.11 0.90
C PRO A 34 7.61 11.86 -0.01
N PRO A 35 7.31 12.00 -1.32
CA PRO A 35 7.46 10.92 -2.29
C PRO A 35 8.95 10.54 -2.48
N PRO A 36 9.25 9.36 -3.05
CA PRO A 36 8.32 8.36 -3.60
C PRO A 36 7.67 7.49 -2.52
N ARG A 37 6.40 7.11 -2.73
CA ARG A 37 5.62 6.24 -1.84
C ARG A 37 5.26 4.94 -2.55
N LEU A 38 5.46 3.83 -1.88
CA LEU A 38 5.21 2.51 -2.44
C LEU A 38 3.99 1.86 -1.78
N PHE A 39 3.03 1.43 -2.59
CA PHE A 39 1.91 0.60 -2.15
C PHE A 39 2.12 -0.84 -2.65
N ILE A 40 2.23 -1.78 -1.71
CA ILE A 40 2.31 -3.21 -2.02
C ILE A 40 0.90 -3.79 -1.87
N ALA A 41 0.29 -4.16 -2.99
CA ALA A 41 -1.02 -4.78 -3.02
C ALA A 41 -0.86 -6.30 -2.97
N THR A 42 -1.16 -6.90 -1.82
CA THR A 42 -1.16 -8.37 -1.65
C THR A 42 -2.52 -9.01 -1.93
N ALA A 43 -3.58 -8.21 -2.04
CA ALA A 43 -4.93 -8.71 -2.28
C ALA A 43 -5.13 -9.07 -3.76
N GLN A 44 -5.63 -10.29 -4.02
CA GLN A 44 -5.98 -10.73 -5.36
C GLN A 44 -7.39 -10.26 -5.77
N ALA A 45 -7.51 -9.73 -6.98
CA ALA A 45 -8.78 -9.30 -7.54
C ALA A 45 -9.54 -10.49 -8.14
N LEU A 46 -10.08 -11.34 -7.27
CA LEU A 46 -10.76 -12.59 -7.65
C LEU A 46 -12.12 -12.36 -8.33
N ASP A 47 -12.69 -11.15 -8.20
CA ASP A 47 -13.95 -10.76 -8.83
C ASP A 47 -13.87 -9.37 -9.49
N ASN A 48 -14.86 -9.07 -10.33
CA ASN A 48 -14.94 -7.81 -11.08
C ASN A 48 -15.25 -6.58 -10.20
N GLU A 49 -15.84 -6.78 -9.02
CA GLU A 49 -16.10 -5.69 -8.07
C GLU A 49 -14.79 -5.23 -7.41
N MET A 50 -13.95 -6.19 -7.03
CA MET A 50 -12.62 -5.98 -6.45
C MET A 50 -11.69 -5.30 -7.45
N LYS A 51 -11.74 -5.69 -8.74
CA LYS A 51 -11.01 -5.02 -9.82
C LYS A 51 -11.39 -3.53 -9.93
N LYS A 52 -12.69 -3.23 -9.97
CA LYS A 52 -13.17 -1.84 -10.03
C LYS A 52 -12.73 -1.03 -8.81
N LYS A 53 -12.77 -1.62 -7.60
CA LYS A 53 -12.30 -0.97 -6.38
C LYS A 53 -10.79 -0.69 -6.41
N ILE A 54 -9.99 -1.64 -6.91
CA ILE A 54 -8.54 -1.44 -7.07
C ILE A 54 -8.26 -0.27 -8.00
N GLU A 55 -8.95 -0.19 -9.14
CA GLU A 55 -8.78 0.92 -10.07
C GLU A 55 -9.15 2.28 -9.46
N ILE A 56 -10.23 2.33 -8.67
CA ILE A 56 -10.60 3.54 -7.93
C ILE A 56 -9.50 3.91 -6.92
N HIS A 57 -8.97 2.95 -6.17
CA HIS A 57 -7.91 3.20 -5.20
C HIS A 57 -6.59 3.63 -5.85
N LYS A 58 -6.22 3.03 -6.99
CA LYS A 58 -5.03 3.47 -7.76
C LYS A 58 -5.18 4.92 -8.21
N LYS A 59 -6.35 5.30 -8.74
CA LYS A 59 -6.64 6.69 -9.13
C LYS A 59 -6.63 7.66 -7.95
N GLN A 60 -7.14 7.24 -6.79
CA GLN A 60 -7.17 8.08 -5.58
C GLN A 60 -5.77 8.39 -5.02
N ARG A 61 -4.79 7.51 -5.20
CA ARG A 61 -3.40 7.75 -4.75
C ARG A 61 -2.72 8.87 -5.54
N GLY A 62 -2.96 8.94 -6.85
CA GLY A 62 -2.43 10.01 -7.69
C GLY A 62 -0.90 10.05 -7.77
N GLU A 63 -0.35 11.26 -7.94
CA GLU A 63 1.08 11.48 -8.15
C GLU A 63 1.95 11.15 -6.92
N GLY A 64 3.17 10.66 -7.18
CA GLY A 64 4.13 10.28 -6.13
C GLY A 64 3.92 8.88 -5.54
N TRP A 65 2.88 8.17 -5.95
CA TRP A 65 2.64 6.78 -5.59
C TRP A 65 3.03 5.81 -6.69
N GLN A 66 3.72 4.75 -6.30
CA GLN A 66 3.93 3.55 -7.11
C GLN A 66 3.15 2.39 -6.50
N THR A 67 2.52 1.57 -7.34
CA THR A 67 1.78 0.38 -6.90
C THR A 67 2.45 -0.85 -7.47
N ILE A 68 2.83 -1.79 -6.59
CA ILE A 68 3.31 -3.11 -6.97
C ILE A 68 2.26 -4.12 -6.50
N GLU A 69 1.83 -5.00 -7.39
CA GLU A 69 0.90 -6.10 -7.07
C GLU A 69 1.72 -7.37 -6.86
N GLU A 70 1.85 -7.83 -5.60
CA GLU A 70 2.58 -9.05 -5.22
C GLU A 70 1.65 -9.97 -4.41
N PRO A 71 0.86 -10.82 -5.08
CA PRO A 71 -0.27 -11.51 -4.46
C PRO A 71 0.08 -12.75 -3.62
N LEU A 72 1.32 -13.25 -3.60
CA LEU A 72 1.74 -14.34 -2.70
C LEU A 72 3.26 -14.57 -2.58
N GLU A 73 4.09 -14.05 -3.49
CA GLU A 73 5.55 -14.24 -3.47
C GLU A 73 6.25 -12.90 -3.22
N ILE A 74 6.43 -12.53 -1.95
CA ILE A 74 7.22 -11.33 -1.60
C ILE A 74 8.70 -11.75 -1.61
N SER A 75 9.39 -11.64 -2.76
CA SER A 75 10.82 -11.96 -2.91
C SER A 75 11.73 -10.74 -2.79
#